data_AF-A0A8C0IM30-F1
#
_entry.id   AF-A0A8C0IM30-F1
#
_cell.length_a   1.000
_cell.length_b   1.000
_cell.length_c   1.000
_cell.angle_alpha   90.00
_cell.angle_beta   90.00
_cell.angle_gamma   90.00
#
_symmetry.space_group_name_H-M   'P 1'
#
loop_
_entity.id
_entity.type
_entity.pdbx_description
1 polymer ?
#
loop_
_entity_poly.entity_id
_entity_poly.type
_entity_poly.pdbx_seq_one_letter_code
_entity_poly.pdbx_strand_id
1 'polypeptide(L)'
;MAVVSGQASKRGSLTLALPSATEPPLSPTKPVQITVLEARDLKGVKGDSPVTYVRAEYNGVILGDSLKIDVSSDGTVKYNFTTSFEYNSDGPNNLDDIAHKPLFLTVIEVLPKEKKQKEEKTVALGQAVVDLLPLLEGKCSFRSTVPLHPVPGSPLESLRPDAKCGLEVAVSIQESLLSVSQLAGGNLLRVTLEAAYSVPEVFVPTGPQQNYMVCLQVPTVGEKEYPLAFKNGILNGNLSEAKECYERTISFVTDASEIHFVYLRLGSIYLKEKEYDKAKGTYMLACKKSSSCLTWLGVGIACYRLKEIAEAEDALSEANALNNNNAEVWAYLALVCMQGGRQLEAEQSYKYAIKLELKNEELLQEIHEVQRMVGFGNPSF
;
A
#
# COMPACT_ATOMS: atom_id res chain seq x y z
N MET A 1 -77.45 -11.39 -35.44
CA MET A 1 -77.50 -12.67 -34.69
C MET A 1 -77.11 -13.79 -35.61
N ALA A 2 -75.94 -14.39 -35.39
CA ALA A 2 -75.55 -15.76 -35.72
C ALA A 2 -74.02 -15.82 -35.76
N VAL A 3 -73.48 -16.52 -34.76
CA VAL A 3 -72.07 -16.90 -34.61
C VAL A 3 -71.83 -18.11 -35.51
N VAL A 4 -70.75 -18.11 -36.30
CA VAL A 4 -70.17 -19.29 -36.98
C VAL A 4 -68.66 -19.06 -37.05
N SER A 5 -67.93 -19.42 -35.99
CA SER A 5 -67.15 -20.66 -35.82
C SER A 5 -65.87 -20.71 -36.66
N GLY A 6 -64.73 -20.59 -35.97
CA GLY A 6 -63.41 -20.77 -36.54
C GLY A 6 -63.02 -22.24 -36.73
N GLN A 7 -62.12 -22.46 -37.69
CA GLN A 7 -61.24 -23.62 -37.71
C GLN A 7 -59.79 -23.15 -37.90
N ALA A 8 -58.92 -23.74 -37.10
CA ALA A 8 -57.52 -23.43 -36.95
C ALA A 8 -56.70 -23.88 -38.17
N SER A 9 -55.84 -23.00 -38.66
CA SER A 9 -54.73 -23.36 -39.56
C SER A 9 -53.42 -23.14 -38.81
N LYS A 10 -52.63 -24.23 -38.71
CA LYS A 10 -51.33 -24.30 -38.04
C LYS A 10 -50.34 -23.32 -38.68
N ARG A 11 -49.96 -22.26 -37.96
CA ARG A 11 -48.75 -21.48 -38.26
C ARG A 11 -47.55 -22.17 -37.62
N GLY A 12 -46.59 -22.58 -38.44
CA GLY A 12 -45.29 -23.06 -37.98
C GLY A 12 -44.56 -21.96 -37.21
N SER A 13 -44.11 -22.28 -36.00
CA SER A 13 -43.21 -21.44 -35.22
C SER A 13 -41.81 -21.52 -35.84
N LEU A 14 -41.40 -20.46 -36.54
CA LEU A 14 -40.00 -20.20 -36.84
C LEU A 14 -39.33 -19.73 -35.54
N THR A 15 -38.90 -20.69 -34.73
CA THR A 15 -38.06 -20.43 -33.56
C THR A 15 -36.64 -20.16 -34.07
N LEU A 16 -36.30 -18.88 -34.21
CA LEU A 16 -34.92 -18.44 -34.42
C LEU A 16 -34.11 -18.84 -33.18
N ALA A 17 -33.25 -19.86 -33.33
CA ALA A 17 -32.25 -20.18 -32.33
C ALA A 17 -31.31 -18.98 -32.20
N LEU A 18 -31.28 -18.37 -31.01
CA LEU A 18 -30.23 -17.44 -30.61
C LEU A 18 -28.88 -18.18 -30.69
N PRO A 19 -27.82 -17.60 -31.27
CA PRO A 19 -26.50 -18.19 -31.17
C PRO A 19 -26.12 -18.24 -29.69
N SER A 20 -25.70 -19.42 -29.22
CA SER A 20 -25.04 -19.57 -27.93
C SER A 20 -23.93 -18.52 -27.84
N ALA A 21 -23.95 -17.71 -26.80
CA ALA A 21 -22.83 -16.84 -26.47
C ALA A 21 -21.60 -17.73 -26.30
N THR A 22 -20.75 -17.80 -27.32
CA THR A 22 -19.41 -18.35 -27.19
C THR A 22 -18.72 -17.52 -26.13
N GLU A 23 -18.35 -18.17 -25.02
CA GLU A 23 -17.48 -17.58 -24.01
C GLU A 23 -16.30 -16.91 -24.72
N PRO A 24 -15.89 -15.70 -24.30
CA PRO A 24 -14.71 -15.07 -24.87
C PRO A 24 -13.53 -16.05 -24.74
N PRO A 25 -12.63 -16.12 -25.75
CA PRO A 25 -11.50 -17.03 -25.69
C PRO A 25 -10.70 -16.74 -24.41
N LEU A 26 -10.53 -17.78 -23.58
CA LEU A 26 -9.70 -17.70 -22.38
C LEU A 26 -8.32 -17.17 -22.78
N SER A 27 -7.86 -16.14 -22.07
CA SER A 27 -6.54 -15.58 -22.25
C SER A 27 -5.48 -16.69 -22.08
N PRO A 28 -4.45 -16.71 -22.94
CA PRO A 28 -3.45 -17.77 -22.90
C PRO A 28 -2.72 -17.75 -21.55
N THR A 29 -2.61 -18.92 -20.91
CA THR A 29 -1.86 -19.04 -19.66
C THR A 29 -0.36 -19.00 -19.95
N LYS A 30 0.40 -18.41 -19.04
CA LYS A 30 1.87 -18.35 -19.14
C LYS A 30 2.48 -19.02 -17.91
N PRO A 31 3.33 -20.05 -18.07
CA PRO A 31 3.95 -20.70 -16.93
C PRO A 31 5.04 -19.80 -16.33
N VAL A 32 4.90 -19.46 -15.06
CA VAL A 32 5.97 -18.85 -14.26
C VAL A 32 6.76 -19.98 -13.61
N GLN A 33 8.00 -20.19 -14.06
CA GLN A 33 8.89 -21.21 -13.54
C GLN A 33 9.67 -20.69 -12.34
N ILE A 34 9.79 -21.53 -11.32
CA ILE A 34 10.49 -21.27 -10.07
C ILE A 34 11.48 -22.41 -9.88
N THR A 35 12.75 -22.08 -9.75
CA THR A 35 13.82 -23.03 -9.48
C THR A 35 14.52 -22.70 -8.18
N VAL A 36 14.42 -23.59 -7.20
CA VAL A 36 15.20 -23.54 -5.97
C VAL A 36 16.53 -24.24 -6.24
N LEU A 37 17.61 -23.46 -6.32
CA LEU A 37 18.92 -23.93 -6.73
C LEU A 37 19.64 -24.58 -5.55
N GLU A 38 19.86 -23.82 -4.49
CA GLU A 38 20.60 -24.26 -3.32
C GLU A 38 20.14 -23.57 -2.04
N ALA A 39 20.48 -24.16 -0.89
CA ALA A 39 20.37 -23.56 0.42
C ALA A 39 21.73 -23.58 1.12
N ARG A 40 21.95 -22.60 2.00
CA ARG A 40 23.19 -22.43 2.76
C ARG A 40 22.91 -22.28 4.25
N ASP A 41 23.90 -22.61 5.06
CA ASP A 41 23.87 -22.51 6.53
C ASP A 41 22.68 -23.23 7.20
N LEU A 42 22.22 -24.34 6.61
CA LEU A 42 21.15 -25.16 7.19
C LEU A 42 21.65 -25.97 8.38
N LYS A 43 20.81 -26.08 9.41
CA LYS A 43 21.04 -26.92 10.59
C LYS A 43 19.78 -27.70 10.96
N GLY A 44 19.95 -28.99 11.21
CA GLY A 44 18.87 -29.90 11.59
C GLY A 44 18.61 -29.95 13.09
N VAL A 45 17.44 -30.49 13.45
CA VAL A 45 16.98 -30.70 14.83
C VAL A 45 17.79 -31.80 15.51
N LYS A 46 18.19 -32.83 14.76
CA LYS A 46 18.90 -34.00 15.29
C LYS A 46 20.40 -34.07 14.94
N GLY A 47 20.94 -33.06 14.26
CA GLY A 47 22.36 -33.01 13.91
C GLY A 47 22.71 -32.05 12.77
N ASP A 48 23.99 -32.04 12.40
CA ASP A 48 24.57 -31.10 11.42
C ASP A 48 24.44 -31.57 9.96
N SER A 49 23.83 -32.73 9.70
CA SER A 49 23.59 -33.26 8.35
C SER A 49 22.16 -33.80 8.21
N PRO A 50 21.13 -32.93 8.31
CA PRO A 50 19.75 -33.34 8.14
C PRO A 50 19.46 -33.78 6.70
N VAL A 51 18.47 -34.66 6.54
CA VAL A 51 17.83 -34.90 5.24
C VAL A 51 16.73 -33.87 5.08
N THR A 52 16.77 -33.07 4.02
CA THR A 52 15.82 -31.96 3.81
C THR A 52 15.20 -31.98 2.43
N TYR A 53 14.02 -31.38 2.31
CA TYR A 53 13.39 -31.06 1.02
C TYR A 53 12.72 -29.67 1.10
N VAL A 54 12.46 -29.07 -0.05
CA VAL A 54 11.77 -27.78 -0.16
C VAL A 54 10.38 -27.99 -0.72
N ARG A 55 9.39 -27.39 -0.05
CA ARG A 55 8.02 -27.28 -0.55
C ARG A 55 7.79 -25.88 -1.08
N ALA A 56 7.31 -25.77 -2.31
CA ALA A 56 6.90 -24.50 -2.91
C ALA A 56 5.37 -24.36 -2.87
N GLU A 57 4.90 -23.19 -2.45
CA GLU A 57 3.48 -22.85 -2.34
C GLU A 57 3.24 -21.43 -2.85
N TYR A 58 2.21 -21.25 -3.67
CA TYR A 58 1.78 -19.94 -4.15
C TYR A 58 0.26 -19.86 -4.16
N ASN A 59 -0.29 -18.72 -3.71
CA ASN A 59 -1.72 -18.46 -3.71
C ASN A 59 -2.55 -19.56 -3.00
N GLY A 60 -2.02 -20.13 -1.91
CA GLY A 60 -2.64 -21.21 -1.14
C GLY A 60 -2.60 -22.60 -1.80
N VAL A 61 -1.86 -22.74 -2.90
CA VAL A 61 -1.71 -24.00 -3.64
C VAL A 61 -0.27 -24.49 -3.54
N ILE A 62 -0.10 -25.76 -3.13
CA ILE A 62 1.20 -26.43 -3.14
C ILE A 62 1.57 -26.72 -4.59
N LEU A 63 2.67 -26.11 -5.06
CA LEU A 63 3.19 -26.29 -6.41
C LEU A 63 4.03 -27.56 -6.55
N GLY A 64 4.63 -28.03 -5.44
CA GLY A 64 5.36 -29.29 -5.39
C GLY A 64 6.41 -29.35 -4.30
N ASP A 65 6.98 -30.56 -4.16
CA ASP A 65 8.07 -30.87 -3.24
C ASP A 65 9.33 -31.25 -4.03
N SER A 66 10.50 -30.79 -3.58
CA SER A 66 11.78 -31.27 -4.08
C SER A 66 12.03 -32.72 -3.67
N LEU A 67 13.06 -33.32 -4.26
CA LEU A 67 13.65 -34.53 -3.71
C LEU A 67 14.20 -34.27 -2.30
N LYS A 68 14.23 -35.34 -1.50
CA LYS A 68 14.89 -35.36 -0.19
C LYS A 68 16.39 -35.53 -0.40
N ILE A 69 17.18 -34.62 0.14
CA ILE A 69 18.63 -34.55 -0.07
C ILE A 69 19.31 -34.38 1.28
N ASP A 70 20.39 -35.11 1.49
CA ASP A 70 21.29 -34.93 2.63
C ASP A 70 22.01 -33.58 2.52
N VAL A 71 21.93 -32.78 3.59
CA VAL A 71 22.68 -31.54 3.73
C VAL A 71 24.13 -31.88 4.04
N SER A 72 25.08 -31.24 3.35
CA SER A 72 26.50 -31.45 3.59
C SER A 72 26.93 -30.90 4.95
N SER A 73 28.09 -31.36 5.44
CA SER A 73 28.60 -30.98 6.77
C SER A 73 28.90 -29.49 6.95
N ASP A 74 28.96 -28.72 5.86
CA ASP A 74 29.07 -27.26 5.86
C ASP A 74 27.69 -26.54 5.85
N GLY A 75 26.58 -27.28 5.94
CA GLY A 75 25.23 -26.74 5.95
C GLY A 75 24.69 -26.36 4.56
N THR A 76 25.37 -26.76 3.47
CA THR A 76 24.92 -26.48 2.10
C THR A 76 24.15 -27.66 1.48
N VAL A 77 23.25 -27.36 0.54
CA VAL A 77 22.52 -28.38 -0.22
C VAL A 77 22.05 -27.81 -1.55
N LYS A 78 22.15 -28.61 -2.61
CA LYS A 78 21.69 -28.24 -3.95
C LYS A 78 20.41 -28.99 -4.27
N TYR A 79 19.28 -28.29 -4.26
CA TYR A 79 17.99 -28.88 -4.59
C TYR A 79 17.77 -29.01 -6.09
N ASN A 80 18.18 -28.00 -6.87
CA ASN A 80 17.87 -27.88 -8.31
C ASN A 80 16.41 -28.26 -8.64
N PHE A 81 15.49 -27.84 -7.76
CA PHE A 81 14.09 -28.19 -7.83
C PHE A 81 13.33 -27.13 -8.62
N THR A 82 12.72 -27.53 -9.73
CA THR A 82 11.90 -26.66 -10.56
C THR A 82 10.42 -27.02 -10.44
N THR A 83 9.59 -26.00 -10.25
CA THR A 83 8.13 -26.07 -10.33
C THR A 83 7.59 -24.84 -11.06
N SER A 84 6.27 -24.78 -11.28
CA SER A 84 5.64 -23.65 -11.93
C SER A 84 4.20 -23.45 -11.49
N PHE A 85 3.70 -22.22 -11.65
CA PHE A 85 2.27 -21.91 -11.63
C PHE A 85 1.88 -21.20 -12.93
N GLU A 86 0.61 -21.30 -13.28
CA GLU A 86 0.05 -20.65 -14.47
C GLU A 86 -0.38 -19.22 -14.13
N TYR A 87 0.18 -18.23 -14.83
CA TYR A 87 -0.33 -16.87 -14.88
C TYR A 87 -1.50 -16.78 -15.85
N ASN A 88 -2.56 -16.10 -15.46
CA ASN A 88 -3.72 -15.81 -16.31
C ASN A 88 -4.21 -14.39 -16.02
N SER A 89 -4.36 -13.54 -17.04
CA SER A 89 -4.78 -12.15 -16.87
C SER A 89 -6.18 -12.00 -16.27
N ASP A 90 -7.08 -12.95 -16.56
CA ASP A 90 -8.49 -12.90 -16.19
C ASP A 90 -8.86 -14.01 -15.17
N GLY A 91 -7.85 -14.70 -14.64
CA GLY A 91 -8.01 -15.88 -13.79
C GLY A 91 -7.24 -15.78 -12.47
N PRO A 92 -7.04 -16.91 -11.77
CA PRO A 92 -6.17 -16.96 -10.60
C PRO A 92 -4.73 -16.64 -11.01
N ASN A 93 -3.95 -16.08 -10.09
CA ASN A 93 -2.56 -15.67 -10.33
C ASN A 93 -2.44 -14.55 -11.37
N ASN A 94 -3.42 -13.64 -11.43
CA ASN A 94 -3.37 -12.45 -12.27
C ASN A 94 -2.28 -11.46 -11.81
N LEU A 95 -2.19 -10.30 -12.49
CA LEU A 95 -1.19 -9.28 -12.16
C LEU A 95 -1.29 -8.78 -10.73
N ASP A 96 -2.51 -8.63 -10.21
CA ASP A 96 -2.74 -8.19 -8.83
C ASP A 96 -2.19 -9.23 -7.87
N ASP A 97 -2.53 -10.51 -8.05
CA ASP A 97 -2.02 -11.62 -7.24
C ASP A 97 -0.48 -11.62 -7.23
N ILE A 98 0.18 -11.49 -8.40
CA ILE A 98 1.64 -11.43 -8.50
C ILE A 98 2.23 -10.23 -7.74
N ALA A 99 1.50 -9.11 -7.67
CA ALA A 99 1.98 -7.89 -7.01
C ALA A 99 2.00 -7.98 -5.47
N HIS A 100 1.12 -8.78 -4.85
CA HIS A 100 0.96 -8.76 -3.39
C HIS A 100 0.91 -10.14 -2.71
N LYS A 101 0.77 -11.24 -3.46
CA LYS A 101 0.75 -12.58 -2.85
C LYS A 101 2.16 -13.17 -2.78
N PRO A 102 2.61 -13.57 -1.58
CA PRO A 102 3.94 -14.15 -1.43
C PRO A 102 4.03 -15.54 -2.06
N LEU A 103 5.16 -15.82 -2.72
CA LEU A 103 5.61 -17.18 -3.06
C LEU A 103 6.40 -17.73 -1.88
N PHE A 104 5.88 -18.79 -1.24
CA PHE A 104 6.49 -19.42 -0.08
C PHE A 104 7.36 -20.60 -0.47
N LEU A 105 8.54 -20.68 0.15
CA LEU A 105 9.43 -21.82 0.10
C LEU A 105 9.69 -22.29 1.53
N THR A 106 9.21 -23.49 1.87
CA THR A 106 9.39 -24.07 3.20
C THR A 106 10.43 -25.18 3.14
N VAL A 107 11.51 -25.04 3.92
CA VAL A 107 12.52 -26.09 4.07
C VAL A 107 12.09 -27.02 5.19
N ILE A 108 12.00 -28.31 4.90
CA ILE A 108 11.47 -29.32 5.80
C ILE A 108 12.53 -30.40 6.02
N GLU A 109 12.86 -30.66 7.28
CA GLU A 109 13.69 -31.78 7.71
C GLU A 109 12.84 -33.05 7.80
N VAL A 110 13.43 -34.14 7.33
CA VAL A 110 12.93 -35.50 7.46
C VAL A 110 13.63 -36.16 8.64
N LEU A 111 12.87 -36.50 9.68
CA LEU A 111 13.44 -37.12 10.87
C LEU A 111 13.68 -38.62 10.63
N PRO A 112 14.78 -39.20 11.16
CA PRO A 112 15.04 -40.62 11.08
C PRO A 112 13.87 -41.45 11.65
N LYS A 113 13.42 -42.45 10.90
CA LYS A 113 12.35 -43.36 11.32
C LYS A 113 12.76 -44.17 12.55
N GLU A 114 11.96 -44.09 13.60
CA GLU A 114 12.11 -44.96 14.78
C GLU A 114 11.47 -46.33 14.52
N LYS A 115 12.02 -47.40 15.11
CA LYS A 115 11.64 -48.82 14.88
C LYS A 115 10.15 -49.16 15.04
N LYS A 116 9.30 -48.24 15.53
CA LYS A 116 7.86 -48.43 15.75
C LYS A 116 6.95 -47.50 14.92
N GLN A 117 7.49 -46.56 14.14
CA GLN A 117 6.68 -45.61 13.38
C GLN A 117 6.38 -46.11 11.96
N LYS A 118 5.10 -46.06 11.57
CA LYS A 118 4.65 -46.36 10.20
C LYS A 118 4.90 -45.20 9.23
N GLU A 119 4.78 -43.97 9.71
CA GLU A 119 4.93 -42.75 8.92
C GLU A 119 6.24 -42.04 9.24
N GLU A 120 6.77 -41.34 8.23
CA GLU A 120 7.98 -40.54 8.35
C GLU A 120 7.62 -39.20 8.98
N LYS A 121 8.26 -38.89 10.11
CA LYS A 121 8.01 -37.63 10.80
C LYS A 121 8.85 -36.52 10.16
N THR A 122 8.24 -35.37 9.90
CA THR A 122 8.91 -34.20 9.36
C THR A 122 8.80 -33.01 10.30
N VAL A 123 9.73 -32.06 10.18
CA VAL A 123 9.74 -30.80 10.93
C VAL A 123 10.12 -29.67 9.97
N ALA A 124 9.36 -28.58 9.95
CA ALA A 124 9.75 -27.40 9.20
C ALA A 124 10.96 -26.74 9.89
N LEU A 125 12.00 -26.41 9.15
CA LEU A 125 13.17 -25.69 9.65
C LEU A 125 12.98 -24.19 9.51
N GLY A 126 12.44 -23.75 8.38
CA GLY A 126 12.23 -22.35 8.11
C GLY A 126 11.43 -22.11 6.85
N GLN A 127 11.02 -20.87 6.66
CA GLN A 127 10.26 -20.42 5.50
C GLN A 127 10.92 -19.19 4.90
N ALA A 128 11.01 -19.17 3.57
CA ALA A 128 11.46 -18.03 2.80
C ALA A 128 10.32 -17.52 1.91
N VAL A 129 10.36 -16.23 1.62
CA VAL A 129 9.42 -15.57 0.71
C VAL A 129 10.18 -15.04 -0.49
N VAL A 130 9.67 -15.34 -1.69
CA VAL A 130 10.25 -14.87 -2.95
C VAL A 130 9.40 -13.72 -3.50
N ASP A 131 10.04 -12.57 -3.74
CA ASP A 131 9.41 -11.39 -4.34
C ASP A 131 9.31 -11.56 -5.87
N LEU A 132 8.08 -11.52 -6.40
CA LEU A 132 7.77 -11.64 -7.83
C LEU A 132 7.65 -10.28 -8.53
N LEU A 133 7.79 -9.16 -7.81
CA LEU A 133 7.76 -7.81 -8.36
C LEU A 133 8.70 -7.59 -9.57
N PRO A 134 9.89 -8.21 -9.66
CA PRO A 134 10.73 -8.06 -10.86
C PRO A 134 10.04 -8.47 -12.16
N LEU A 135 9.04 -9.37 -12.13
CA LEU A 135 8.24 -9.72 -13.31
C LEU A 135 7.32 -8.57 -13.75
N LEU A 136 6.82 -7.78 -12.80
CA LEU A 136 6.03 -6.57 -13.03
C LEU A 136 6.88 -5.37 -13.46
N GLU A 137 8.18 -5.41 -13.21
CA GLU A 137 9.16 -4.49 -13.81
C GLU A 137 9.49 -4.85 -15.28
N GLY A 138 8.87 -5.91 -15.81
CA GLY A 138 9.08 -6.38 -17.19
C GLY A 138 10.26 -7.34 -17.37
N LYS A 139 10.88 -7.83 -16.28
CA LYS A 139 11.94 -8.84 -16.39
C LYS A 139 11.33 -10.20 -16.69
N CYS A 140 11.90 -10.93 -17.65
CA CYS A 140 11.51 -12.30 -17.94
C CYS A 140 12.22 -13.33 -17.06
N SER A 141 13.33 -12.96 -16.41
CA SER A 141 14.02 -13.84 -15.46
C SER A 141 14.82 -13.04 -14.45
N PHE A 142 14.98 -13.61 -13.25
CA PHE A 142 15.86 -13.08 -12.21
C PHE A 142 16.32 -14.19 -11.27
N ARG A 143 17.39 -13.91 -10.52
CA ARG A 143 17.88 -14.75 -9.42
C ARG A 143 17.93 -13.91 -8.16
N SER A 144 17.57 -14.51 -7.03
CA SER A 144 17.60 -13.86 -5.73
C SER A 144 18.08 -14.82 -4.65
N THR A 145 18.78 -14.27 -3.65
CA THR A 145 19.06 -14.98 -2.40
C THR A 145 18.04 -14.49 -1.37
N VAL A 146 17.14 -15.37 -0.96
CA VAL A 146 16.08 -15.05 -0.01
C VAL A 146 16.43 -15.60 1.38
N PRO A 147 16.29 -14.80 2.45
CA PRO A 147 16.56 -15.28 3.79
C PRO A 147 15.56 -16.37 4.18
N LEU A 148 16.05 -17.40 4.87
CA LEU A 148 15.23 -18.45 5.44
C LEU A 148 14.92 -18.08 6.89
N HIS A 149 13.67 -17.71 7.15
CA HIS A 149 13.24 -17.35 8.49
C HIS A 149 12.90 -18.60 9.31
N PRO A 150 13.46 -18.75 10.52
CA PRO A 150 13.19 -19.90 11.38
C PRO A 150 11.70 -19.97 11.73
N VAL A 151 11.13 -21.17 11.73
CA VAL A 151 9.83 -21.40 12.38
C VAL A 151 10.02 -21.57 13.89
N PRO A 152 9.02 -21.25 14.74
CA PRO A 152 9.13 -21.39 16.19
C PRO A 152 9.63 -22.77 16.63
N GLY A 153 10.71 -22.80 17.42
CA GLY A 153 11.34 -24.04 17.90
C GLY A 153 12.29 -24.70 16.90
N SER A 154 12.63 -24.02 15.82
CA SER A 154 13.65 -24.45 14.87
C SER A 154 15.07 -24.23 15.40
N PRO A 155 16.03 -25.14 15.13
CA PRO A 155 17.45 -24.94 15.43
C PRO A 155 18.04 -23.67 14.78
N LEU A 156 17.40 -23.19 13.71
CA LEU A 156 17.81 -21.99 12.99
C LEU A 156 17.64 -20.70 13.84
N GLU A 157 16.83 -20.70 14.90
CA GLU A 157 16.71 -19.54 15.83
C GLU A 157 18.02 -19.24 16.57
N SER A 158 18.83 -20.28 16.80
CA SER A 158 20.07 -20.21 17.58
C SER A 158 21.34 -20.03 16.73
N LEU A 159 21.17 -19.68 15.45
CA LEU A 159 22.28 -19.44 14.54
C LEU A 159 23.16 -18.28 15.00
N ARG A 160 24.45 -18.34 14.63
CA ARG A 160 25.41 -17.26 14.91
C ARG A 160 24.95 -15.97 14.24
N PRO A 161 25.29 -14.78 14.77
CA PRO A 161 24.93 -13.48 14.17
C PRO A 161 25.33 -13.33 12.70
N ASP A 162 26.35 -14.07 12.26
CA ASP A 162 26.93 -13.99 10.91
C ASP A 162 26.30 -14.98 9.92
N ALA A 163 25.57 -15.99 10.41
CA ALA A 163 24.99 -17.04 9.58
C ALA A 163 23.66 -16.56 8.97
N LYS A 164 23.65 -16.34 7.66
CA LYS A 164 22.46 -15.93 6.91
C LYS A 164 21.93 -17.14 6.16
N CYS A 165 21.24 -18.01 6.90
CA CYS A 165 20.53 -19.12 6.28
C CYS A 165 19.59 -18.57 5.20
N GLY A 166 19.68 -19.13 4.00
CA GLY A 166 19.00 -18.58 2.85
C GLY A 166 18.93 -19.55 1.70
N LEU A 167 17.98 -19.28 0.79
CA LEU A 167 17.76 -20.03 -0.43
C LEU A 167 18.18 -19.18 -1.62
N GLU A 168 18.86 -19.80 -2.57
CA GLU A 168 19.09 -19.21 -3.87
C GLU A 168 18.03 -19.70 -4.85
N VAL A 169 17.27 -18.75 -5.39
CA VAL A 169 16.08 -19.02 -6.20
C VAL A 169 16.20 -18.29 -7.53
N ALA A 170 15.88 -18.98 -8.62
CA ALA A 170 15.68 -18.39 -9.93
C ALA A 170 14.20 -18.43 -10.30
N VAL A 171 13.70 -17.35 -10.90
CA VAL A 171 12.34 -17.26 -11.43
C VAL A 171 12.44 -16.87 -12.89
N SER A 172 11.64 -17.50 -13.75
CA SER A 172 11.60 -17.19 -15.18
C SER A 172 10.24 -17.38 -15.82
N ILE A 173 9.96 -16.57 -16.82
CA ILE A 173 8.79 -16.64 -17.69
C ILE A 173 9.27 -16.45 -19.14
N GLN A 174 8.57 -17.06 -20.10
CA GLN A 174 8.97 -17.03 -21.52
C GLN A 174 8.90 -15.62 -22.12
N GLU A 175 7.92 -14.83 -21.72
CA GLU A 175 7.71 -13.46 -22.19
C GLU A 175 7.24 -12.56 -21.04
N SER A 176 7.45 -11.25 -21.20
CA SER A 176 7.05 -10.26 -20.19
C SER A 176 5.56 -10.35 -19.89
N LEU A 177 5.21 -10.23 -18.60
CA LEU A 177 3.82 -10.16 -18.15
C LEU A 177 3.12 -8.90 -18.66
N LEU A 178 3.87 -7.80 -18.79
CA LEU A 178 3.38 -6.51 -19.26
C LEU A 178 3.92 -6.21 -20.66
N SER A 179 3.05 -5.64 -21.50
CA SER A 179 3.43 -5.15 -22.82
C SER A 179 4.31 -3.89 -22.72
N VAL A 180 5.00 -3.56 -23.82
CA VAL A 180 5.86 -2.36 -23.89
C VAL A 180 5.08 -1.08 -23.62
N SER A 181 3.82 -0.99 -24.09
CA SER A 181 2.96 0.17 -23.83
C SER A 181 2.51 0.26 -22.38
N GLN A 182 2.22 -0.88 -21.73
CA GLN A 182 1.89 -0.91 -20.29
C GLN A 182 3.09 -0.53 -19.43
N LEU A 183 4.29 -0.96 -19.78
CA LEU A 183 5.52 -0.57 -19.08
C LEU A 183 5.85 0.91 -19.27
N ALA A 184 5.67 1.44 -20.50
CA ALA A 184 5.97 2.83 -20.80
C ALA A 184 4.92 3.82 -20.26
N GLY A 185 3.65 3.39 -20.18
CA GLY A 185 2.53 4.21 -19.68
C GLY A 185 2.16 3.95 -18.22
N GLY A 186 2.71 2.91 -17.61
CA GLY A 186 2.43 2.51 -16.23
C GLY A 186 3.41 3.12 -15.24
N ASN A 187 2.94 3.33 -14.01
CA ASN A 187 3.77 3.68 -12.86
C ASN A 187 3.75 2.52 -11.88
N LEU A 188 4.92 2.05 -11.43
CA LEU A 188 5.03 1.06 -10.36
C LEU A 188 5.39 1.78 -9.05
N LEU A 189 4.44 1.83 -8.12
CA LEU A 189 4.68 2.33 -6.77
C LEU A 189 4.96 1.16 -5.84
N ARG A 190 6.19 1.06 -5.32
CA ARG A 190 6.52 0.12 -4.25
C ARG A 190 6.36 0.81 -2.91
N VAL A 191 5.50 0.23 -2.05
CA VAL A 191 5.34 0.64 -0.66
C VAL A 191 5.97 -0.43 0.23
N THR A 192 6.95 -0.04 1.04
CA THR A 192 7.60 -0.93 2.01
C THR A 192 7.28 -0.43 3.42
N LEU A 193 6.66 -1.29 4.24
CA LEU A 193 6.44 -1.02 5.65
C LEU A 193 7.65 -1.52 6.44
N GLU A 194 8.52 -0.60 6.87
CA GLU A 194 9.79 -0.96 7.55
C GLU A 194 9.62 -1.28 9.04
N ALA A 195 8.61 -0.71 9.68
CA ALA A 195 8.31 -0.96 11.08
C ALA A 195 6.79 -0.97 11.31
N ALA A 196 6.35 -1.85 12.21
CA ALA A 196 4.97 -1.94 12.64
C ALA A 196 4.93 -2.00 14.17
N TYR A 197 4.02 -1.23 14.77
CA TYR A 197 3.86 -1.15 16.22
C TYR A 197 2.70 -2.04 16.67
N SER A 198 2.83 -2.67 17.84
CA SER A 198 1.83 -3.60 18.41
C SER A 198 1.47 -4.77 17.49
N VAL A 199 2.44 -5.27 16.72
CA VAL A 199 2.30 -6.54 16.00
C VAL A 199 2.23 -7.66 17.04
N PRO A 200 1.28 -8.62 16.92
CA PRO A 200 1.26 -9.79 17.78
C PRO A 200 2.61 -10.51 17.73
N GLU A 201 3.12 -10.95 18.88
CA GLU A 201 4.36 -11.72 18.97
C GLU A 201 4.29 -13.02 18.15
N VAL A 202 3.06 -13.55 17.97
CA VAL A 202 2.77 -14.72 17.14
C VAL A 202 1.55 -14.45 16.28
N PHE A 203 1.71 -14.54 14.95
CA PHE A 203 0.57 -14.60 14.03
C PHE A 203 -0.02 -16.01 14.10
N VAL A 204 -1.18 -16.14 14.75
CA VAL A 204 -1.93 -17.41 14.79
C VAL A 204 -2.89 -17.43 13.60
N PRO A 205 -2.69 -18.28 12.57
CA PRO A 205 -3.54 -18.30 11.37
C PRO A 205 -5.02 -18.60 11.68
N THR A 206 -5.28 -19.27 12.80
CA THR A 206 -6.61 -19.66 13.31
C THR A 206 -7.09 -18.79 14.47
N GLY A 207 -6.37 -17.72 14.80
CA GLY A 207 -6.72 -16.79 15.86
C GLY A 207 -7.77 -15.76 15.43
N PRO A 208 -8.21 -14.87 16.35
CA PRO A 208 -9.07 -13.74 15.97
C PRO A 208 -8.42 -12.91 14.87
N GLN A 209 -9.20 -12.53 13.85
CA GLN A 209 -8.73 -11.75 12.72
C GLN A 209 -8.05 -10.46 13.21
N GLN A 210 -6.76 -10.32 12.89
CA GLN A 210 -5.98 -9.14 13.21
C GLN A 210 -6.23 -8.09 12.13
N ASN A 211 -6.84 -6.97 12.51
CA ASN A 211 -7.06 -5.85 11.60
C ASN A 211 -5.83 -4.97 11.58
N TYR A 212 -5.13 -4.93 10.44
CA TYR A 212 -4.02 -4.01 10.21
C TYR A 212 -4.42 -2.98 9.17
N MET A 213 -3.96 -1.74 9.37
CA MET A 213 -4.18 -0.65 8.43
C MET A 213 -2.89 0.14 8.20
N VAL A 214 -2.58 0.40 6.94
CA VAL A 214 -1.47 1.28 6.53
C VAL A 214 -2.06 2.43 5.74
N CYS A 215 -1.88 3.67 6.18
CA CYS A 215 -2.29 4.85 5.44
C CYS A 215 -1.07 5.56 4.87
N LEU A 216 -1.08 5.81 3.57
CA LEU A 216 -0.03 6.50 2.83
C LEU A 216 -0.65 7.62 2.01
N GLN A 217 0.11 8.64 1.67
CA GLN A 217 -0.30 9.58 0.65
C GLN A 217 0.61 9.44 -0.55
N VAL A 218 -0.01 9.30 -1.73
CA VAL A 218 0.71 9.18 -2.98
C VAL A 218 0.58 10.51 -3.72
N PRO A 219 1.70 11.14 -4.12
CA PRO A 219 1.64 12.30 -5.00
C PRO A 219 1.09 11.84 -6.35
N THR A 220 -0.09 12.33 -6.71
CA THR A 220 -0.68 12.16 -8.04
C THR A 220 -0.19 13.29 -8.93
N VAL A 221 0.09 12.97 -10.21
CA VAL A 221 0.54 13.99 -11.18
C VAL A 221 -0.57 15.03 -11.35
N GLY A 222 -0.31 16.25 -10.88
CA GLY A 222 -1.19 17.41 -11.10
C GLY A 222 -2.30 17.65 -10.05
N GLU A 223 -2.39 16.86 -8.97
CA GLU A 223 -3.48 16.99 -7.98
C GLU A 223 -3.02 17.09 -6.50
N LYS A 224 -3.98 17.36 -5.60
CA LYS A 224 -3.83 17.32 -4.13
C LYS A 224 -3.52 15.88 -3.67
N GLU A 225 -2.60 15.72 -2.72
CA GLU A 225 -2.20 14.44 -2.12
C GLU A 225 -3.40 13.48 -1.89
N TYR A 226 -3.34 12.27 -2.46
CA TYR A 226 -4.41 11.28 -2.34
C TYR A 226 -4.08 10.24 -1.26
N PRO A 227 -4.91 10.10 -0.21
CA PRO A 227 -4.69 9.09 0.82
C PRO A 227 -5.07 7.70 0.30
N LEU A 228 -4.11 6.79 0.34
CA LEU A 228 -4.31 5.35 0.18
C LEU A 228 -4.37 4.71 1.56
N ALA A 229 -5.38 3.88 1.79
CA ALA A 229 -5.48 3.03 2.97
C ALA A 229 -5.37 1.57 2.52
N PHE A 230 -4.46 0.83 3.12
CA PHE A 230 -4.35 -0.62 2.97
C PHE A 230 -4.94 -1.24 4.23
N LYS A 231 -6.05 -1.96 4.11
CA LYS A 231 -6.69 -2.64 5.23
C LYS A 231 -6.76 -4.13 4.93
N ASN A 232 -6.17 -4.95 5.79
CA ASN A 232 -6.17 -6.41 5.66
C ASN A 232 -5.71 -6.91 4.27
N GLY A 233 -4.72 -6.24 3.68
CA GLY A 233 -4.16 -6.59 2.37
C GLY A 233 -4.91 -6.03 1.16
N ILE A 234 -5.99 -5.26 1.37
CA ILE A 234 -6.78 -4.63 0.31
C ILE A 234 -6.44 -3.13 0.26
N LEU A 235 -6.07 -2.65 -0.93
CA LEU A 235 -5.82 -1.23 -1.19
C LEU A 235 -7.11 -0.50 -1.54
N ASN A 236 -7.47 0.49 -0.73
CA ASN A 236 -8.64 1.35 -0.93
C ASN A 236 -8.26 2.84 -0.90
N GLY A 237 -8.89 3.63 -1.77
CA GLY A 237 -8.86 5.08 -1.72
C GLY A 237 -10.07 5.65 -0.99
N ASN A 238 -10.11 5.57 0.34
CA ASN A 238 -11.25 6.09 1.12
C ASN A 238 -10.79 7.02 2.26
N LEU A 239 -11.20 8.30 2.16
CA LEU A 239 -10.88 9.34 3.14
C LEU A 239 -11.43 9.02 4.54
N SER A 240 -12.61 8.39 4.62
CA SER A 240 -13.26 8.03 5.89
C SER A 240 -12.49 6.93 6.63
N GLU A 241 -12.02 5.91 5.92
CA GLU A 241 -11.21 4.84 6.53
C GLU A 241 -9.84 5.37 6.96
N ALA A 242 -9.23 6.26 6.16
CA ALA A 242 -7.98 6.91 6.53
C ALA A 242 -8.13 7.77 7.79
N LYS A 243 -9.24 8.49 7.94
CA LYS A 243 -9.57 9.26 9.15
C LYS A 243 -9.63 8.36 10.39
N GLU A 244 -10.42 7.29 10.32
CA GLU A 244 -10.54 6.32 11.42
C GLU A 244 -9.17 5.72 11.80
N CYS A 245 -8.31 5.47 10.80
CA CYS A 245 -6.94 5.00 11.03
C CYS A 245 -6.13 5.99 11.86
N TYR A 246 -6.09 7.26 11.44
CA TYR A 246 -5.29 8.28 12.11
C TYR A 246 -5.82 8.57 13.52
N GLU A 247 -7.14 8.63 13.70
CA GLU A 247 -7.77 8.77 15.02
C GLU A 247 -7.40 7.60 15.94
N ARG A 248 -7.42 6.37 15.41
CA ARG A 248 -7.01 5.18 16.15
C ARG A 248 -5.53 5.21 16.50
N THR A 249 -4.65 5.61 15.59
CA THR A 249 -3.21 5.72 15.88
C THR A 249 -2.93 6.68 17.02
N ILE A 250 -3.58 7.85 17.03
CA ILE A 250 -3.42 8.85 18.09
C ILE A 250 -3.96 8.37 19.44
N SER A 251 -5.01 7.54 19.46
CA SER A 251 -5.56 7.02 20.73
C SER A 251 -4.66 5.98 21.40
N PHE A 252 -3.81 5.28 20.64
CA PHE A 252 -2.89 4.28 21.17
C PHE A 252 -1.46 4.79 21.42
N VAL A 253 -1.00 5.78 20.65
CA VAL A 253 0.41 6.18 20.63
C VAL A 253 0.56 7.65 21.00
N THR A 254 1.20 7.94 22.12
CA THR A 254 1.45 9.32 22.57
C THR A 254 2.88 9.81 22.27
N ASP A 255 3.84 8.90 22.05
CA ASP A 255 5.28 9.23 21.97
C ASP A 255 6.05 8.54 20.81
N ALA A 256 5.43 8.40 19.64
CA ALA A 256 6.19 8.05 18.43
C ALA A 256 6.92 9.28 17.87
N SER A 257 8.18 9.11 17.42
CA SER A 257 9.01 10.21 16.88
C SER A 257 8.37 10.90 15.67
N GLU A 258 7.73 10.11 14.79
CA GLU A 258 7.13 10.58 13.54
C GLU A 258 5.62 10.86 13.63
N ILE A 259 5.06 10.94 14.85
CA ILE A 259 3.60 11.13 15.04
C ILE A 259 3.07 12.46 14.47
N HIS A 260 3.95 13.44 14.29
CA HIS A 260 3.59 14.76 13.76
C HIS A 260 3.01 14.68 12.33
N PHE A 261 3.44 13.72 11.51
CA PHE A 261 2.82 13.47 10.21
C PHE A 261 1.38 13.01 10.33
N VAL A 262 1.07 12.13 11.30
CA VAL A 262 -0.29 11.65 11.57
C VAL A 262 -1.20 12.82 11.96
N TYR A 263 -0.73 13.71 12.86
CA TYR A 263 -1.47 14.92 13.22
C TYR A 263 -1.70 15.85 12.02
N LEU A 264 -0.67 16.09 11.21
CA LEU A 264 -0.78 16.92 10.01
C LEU A 264 -1.82 16.36 9.03
N ARG A 265 -1.80 15.04 8.78
CA ARG A 265 -2.75 14.38 7.87
C ARG A 265 -4.17 14.42 8.41
N LEU A 266 -4.36 14.08 9.69
CA LEU A 266 -5.69 14.10 10.30
C LEU A 266 -6.27 15.53 10.35
N GLY A 267 -5.44 16.53 10.68
CA GLY A 267 -5.85 17.94 10.64
C GLY A 267 -6.32 18.38 9.25
N SER A 268 -5.66 17.91 8.19
CA SER A 268 -6.07 18.18 6.80
C SER A 268 -7.42 17.56 6.45
N ILE A 269 -7.69 16.34 6.95
CA ILE A 269 -8.99 15.68 6.78
C ILE A 269 -10.09 16.48 7.49
N TYR A 270 -9.87 16.87 8.74
CA TYR A 270 -10.84 17.70 9.48
C TYR A 270 -11.11 19.04 8.80
N LEU A 271 -10.10 19.70 8.21
CA LEU A 271 -10.32 20.91 7.41
C LEU A 271 -11.24 20.66 6.22
N LYS A 272 -11.02 19.57 5.46
CA LYS A 272 -11.85 19.20 4.31
C LYS A 272 -13.29 18.90 4.72
N GLU A 273 -13.48 18.26 5.87
CA GLU A 273 -14.79 17.94 6.45
C GLU A 273 -15.43 19.13 7.20
N LYS A 274 -14.75 20.28 7.23
CA LYS A 274 -15.18 21.51 7.91
C LYS A 274 -15.32 21.37 9.43
N GLU A 275 -14.66 20.39 10.03
CA GLU A 275 -14.53 20.20 11.47
C GLU A 275 -13.39 21.07 12.03
N TYR A 276 -13.53 22.40 11.93
CA TYR A 276 -12.43 23.33 12.16
C TYR A 276 -11.87 23.31 13.59
N ASP A 277 -12.70 23.12 14.62
CA ASP A 277 -12.25 23.00 16.01
C ASP A 277 -11.29 21.81 16.21
N LYS A 278 -11.67 20.64 15.65
CA LYS A 278 -10.82 19.45 15.69
C LYS A 278 -9.56 19.63 14.86
N ALA A 279 -9.68 20.27 13.69
CA ALA A 279 -8.53 20.60 12.86
C ALA A 279 -7.52 21.46 13.63
N LYS A 280 -7.97 22.56 14.24
CA LYS A 280 -7.14 23.46 15.07
C LYS A 280 -6.44 22.68 16.18
N GLY A 281 -7.19 21.92 16.97
CA GLY A 281 -6.63 21.11 18.06
C GLY A 281 -5.57 20.12 17.58
N THR A 282 -5.83 19.44 16.46
CA THR A 282 -4.93 18.43 15.89
C THR A 282 -3.65 19.07 15.32
N TYR A 283 -3.75 20.17 14.58
CA TYR A 283 -2.57 20.87 14.08
C TYR A 283 -1.73 21.48 15.20
N MET A 284 -2.35 21.93 16.30
CA MET A 284 -1.60 22.40 17.47
C MET A 284 -0.79 21.27 18.13
N LEU A 285 -1.31 20.03 18.13
CA LEU A 285 -0.52 18.86 18.55
C LEU A 285 0.65 18.61 17.58
N ALA A 286 0.44 18.77 16.28
CA ALA A 286 1.51 18.69 15.28
C ALA A 286 2.60 19.74 15.55
N CYS A 287 2.23 21.01 15.75
CA CYS A 287 3.17 22.10 16.04
C CYS A 287 4.00 21.84 17.31
N LYS A 288 3.40 21.28 18.36
CA LYS A 288 4.11 20.95 19.61
C LYS A 288 5.17 19.87 19.43
N LYS A 289 4.96 18.92 18.50
CA LYS A 289 5.90 17.82 18.25
C LYS A 289 6.94 18.20 17.18
N SER A 290 6.51 18.83 16.09
CA SER A 290 7.36 19.28 14.99
C SER A 290 6.70 20.47 14.28
N SER A 291 7.13 21.69 14.62
CA SER A 291 6.64 22.91 14.00
C SER A 291 7.14 23.04 12.56
N SER A 292 6.23 23.26 11.62
CA SER A 292 6.55 23.53 10.22
C SER A 292 5.62 24.59 9.65
N CYS A 293 5.96 25.13 8.47
CA CYS A 293 5.07 26.03 7.74
C CYS A 293 3.69 25.41 7.52
N LEU A 294 3.62 24.12 7.16
CA LEU A 294 2.35 23.44 6.88
C LEU A 294 1.50 23.22 8.13
N THR A 295 2.10 22.93 9.29
CA THR A 295 1.35 22.75 10.53
C THR A 295 0.76 24.08 10.99
N TRP A 296 1.53 25.16 10.94
CA TRP A 296 1.06 26.49 11.31
C TRP A 296 0.07 27.08 10.30
N LEU A 297 0.26 26.81 9.00
CA LEU A 297 -0.75 27.12 7.99
C LEU A 297 -2.06 26.41 8.31
N GLY A 298 -2.03 25.13 8.67
CA GLY A 298 -3.21 24.37 9.09
C GLY A 298 -3.95 25.00 10.27
N VAL A 299 -3.22 25.46 11.30
CA VAL A 299 -3.80 26.22 12.42
C VAL A 299 -4.42 27.54 11.92
N GLY A 300 -3.69 28.31 11.11
CA GLY A 300 -4.15 29.59 10.57
C GLY A 300 -5.43 29.47 9.75
N ILE A 301 -5.52 28.45 8.89
CA ILE A 301 -6.73 28.16 8.12
C ILE A 301 -7.89 27.82 9.06
N ALA A 302 -7.68 26.94 10.04
CA ALA A 302 -8.72 26.56 10.99
C ALA A 302 -9.25 27.77 11.78
N CYS A 303 -8.35 28.60 12.34
CA CYS A 303 -8.70 29.82 13.05
C CYS A 303 -9.46 30.83 12.16
N TYR A 304 -8.99 31.04 10.92
CA TYR A 304 -9.67 31.92 9.97
C TYR A 304 -11.10 31.45 9.68
N ARG A 305 -11.30 30.15 9.46
CA ARG A 305 -12.63 29.55 9.24
C ARG A 305 -13.54 29.63 10.47
N LEU A 306 -12.95 29.57 11.67
CA LEU A 306 -13.64 29.80 12.95
C LEU A 306 -13.92 31.29 13.23
N LYS A 307 -13.45 32.21 12.37
CA LYS A 307 -13.51 33.67 12.55
C LYS A 307 -12.70 34.19 13.75
N GLU A 308 -11.72 33.41 14.19
CA GLU A 308 -10.73 33.77 15.21
C GLU A 308 -9.55 34.49 14.51
N ILE A 309 -9.79 35.74 14.11
CA ILE A 309 -8.90 36.46 13.18
C ILE A 309 -7.52 36.76 13.79
N ALA A 310 -7.45 37.05 15.09
CA ALA A 310 -6.19 37.32 15.77
C ALA A 310 -5.30 36.06 15.82
N GLU A 311 -5.88 34.94 16.23
CA GLU A 311 -5.19 33.64 16.28
C GLU A 311 -4.80 33.15 14.88
N ALA A 312 -5.61 33.46 13.86
CA ALA A 312 -5.28 33.17 12.48
C ALA A 312 -4.04 33.98 12.04
N GLU A 313 -3.98 35.27 12.37
CA GLU A 313 -2.84 36.14 12.06
C GLU A 313 -1.55 35.65 12.73
N ASP A 314 -1.62 35.31 14.01
CA ASP A 314 -0.47 34.78 14.76
C ASP A 314 0.05 33.49 14.12
N ALA A 315 -0.84 32.53 13.85
CA ALA A 315 -0.47 31.26 13.25
C ALA A 315 0.08 31.40 11.82
N LEU A 316 -0.51 32.27 11.00
CA LEU A 316 -0.02 32.51 9.64
C LEU A 316 1.31 33.27 9.64
N SER A 317 1.56 34.12 10.62
CA SER A 317 2.84 34.81 10.80
C SER A 317 3.95 33.82 11.15
N GLU A 318 3.69 32.86 12.04
CA GLU A 318 4.60 31.75 12.33
C GLU A 318 4.84 30.88 11.08
N ALA A 319 3.79 30.58 10.32
CA ALA A 319 3.92 29.83 9.06
C ALA A 319 4.81 30.54 8.04
N ASN A 320 4.66 31.86 7.91
CA ASN A 320 5.44 32.71 7.02
C ASN A 320 6.90 32.84 7.47
N ALA A 321 7.15 32.92 8.78
CA ALA A 321 8.50 32.96 9.35
C ALA A 321 9.29 31.68 9.04
N LEU A 322 8.61 30.53 9.02
CA LEU A 322 9.21 29.23 8.68
C LEU A 322 9.40 29.03 7.17
N ASN A 323 8.47 29.51 6.34
CA ASN A 323 8.60 29.47 4.89
C ASN A 323 7.82 30.63 4.23
N ASN A 324 8.57 31.63 3.80
CA ASN A 324 8.04 32.81 3.14
C ASN A 324 7.76 32.62 1.63
N ASN A 325 8.03 31.43 1.08
CA ASN A 325 7.74 31.08 -0.31
C ASN A 325 6.44 30.28 -0.47
N ASN A 326 5.66 30.09 0.60
CA ASN A 326 4.38 29.41 0.51
C ASN A 326 3.27 30.37 0.06
N ALA A 327 2.77 30.19 -1.16
CA ALA A 327 1.72 31.03 -1.74
C ALA A 327 0.40 31.01 -0.94
N GLU A 328 0.02 29.87 -0.36
CA GLU A 328 -1.23 29.75 0.42
C GLU A 328 -1.15 30.55 1.73
N VAL A 329 0.02 30.61 2.37
CA VAL A 329 0.22 31.44 3.57
C VAL A 329 -0.05 32.91 3.25
N TRP A 330 0.53 33.43 2.16
CA TRP A 330 0.30 34.80 1.71
C TRP A 330 -1.15 35.06 1.32
N ALA A 331 -1.82 34.07 0.71
CA ALA A 331 -3.23 34.15 0.35
C ALA A 331 -4.12 34.31 1.58
N TYR A 332 -3.91 33.51 2.63
CA TYR A 332 -4.67 33.64 3.88
C TYR A 332 -4.29 34.90 4.68
N LEU A 333 -3.03 35.35 4.66
CA LEU A 333 -2.65 36.64 5.24
C LEU A 333 -3.37 37.81 4.55
N ALA A 334 -3.55 37.74 3.23
CA ALA A 334 -4.32 38.74 2.49
C ALA A 334 -5.78 38.78 2.97
N LEU A 335 -6.44 37.62 3.12
CA LEU A 335 -7.80 37.52 3.65
C LEU A 335 -7.94 38.08 5.07
N VAL A 336 -7.00 37.72 5.96
CA VAL A 336 -6.95 38.23 7.33
C VAL A 336 -6.78 39.76 7.34
N CYS A 337 -5.91 40.32 6.51
CA CYS A 337 -5.73 41.77 6.41
C CYS A 337 -6.96 42.48 5.84
N MET A 338 -7.66 41.90 4.86
CA MET A 338 -8.90 42.45 4.33
C MET A 338 -9.99 42.52 5.41
N GLN A 339 -10.12 41.45 6.21
CA GLN A 339 -11.09 41.43 7.30
C GLN A 339 -10.72 42.39 8.44
N GLY A 340 -9.43 42.68 8.63
CA GLY A 340 -8.91 43.69 9.56
C GLY A 340 -8.91 45.13 9.04
N GLY A 341 -9.33 45.40 7.81
CA GLY A 341 -9.30 46.75 7.22
C GLY A 341 -7.90 47.28 6.88
N ARG A 342 -6.89 46.40 6.85
CA ARG A 342 -5.48 46.74 6.61
C ARG A 342 -5.17 46.69 5.11
N GLN A 343 -5.47 47.79 4.42
CA GLN A 343 -5.45 47.85 2.96
C GLN A 343 -4.07 47.57 2.35
N LEU A 344 -3.02 48.24 2.84
CA LEU A 344 -1.68 48.14 2.27
C LEU A 344 -1.12 46.71 2.42
N GLU A 345 -1.32 46.11 3.59
CA GLU A 345 -0.88 44.77 3.92
C GLU A 345 -1.65 43.71 3.12
N ALA A 346 -2.96 43.91 2.91
CA ALA A 346 -3.77 43.04 2.08
C ALA A 346 -3.29 43.02 0.62
N GLU A 347 -3.03 44.19 0.02
CA GLU A 347 -2.53 44.30 -1.35
C GLU A 347 -1.14 43.69 -1.51
N GLN A 348 -0.24 43.91 -0.54
CA GLN A 348 1.10 43.33 -0.55
C GLN A 348 1.03 41.80 -0.45
N SER A 349 0.26 41.27 0.49
CA SER A 349 0.12 39.83 0.70
C SER A 349 -0.46 39.14 -0.54
N TYR A 350 -1.49 39.74 -1.15
CA TYR A 350 -2.06 39.25 -2.40
C TYR A 350 -1.04 39.25 -3.55
N LYS A 351 -0.25 40.31 -3.72
CA LYS A 351 0.82 40.36 -4.74
C LYS A 351 1.82 39.22 -4.57
N TYR A 352 2.20 38.90 -3.34
CA TYR A 352 3.10 37.78 -3.06
C TYR A 352 2.45 36.43 -3.36
N ALA A 353 1.18 36.22 -3.01
CA ALA A 353 0.46 34.99 -3.34
C ALA A 353 0.43 34.72 -4.86
N ILE A 354 0.19 35.75 -5.68
CA ILE A 354 0.21 35.64 -7.14
C ILE A 354 1.63 35.45 -7.69
N LYS A 355 2.61 36.20 -7.17
CA LYS A 355 4.02 36.07 -7.57
C LYS A 355 4.57 34.66 -7.33
N LEU A 356 4.11 34.01 -6.26
CA LEU A 356 4.47 32.65 -5.88
C LEU A 356 3.58 31.58 -6.53
N GLU A 357 2.77 31.95 -7.53
CA GLU A 357 1.93 31.05 -8.32
C GLU A 357 0.94 30.25 -7.47
N LEU A 358 0.08 30.94 -6.71
CA LEU A 358 -1.03 30.30 -6.00
C LEU A 358 -1.86 29.42 -6.95
N LYS A 359 -1.82 28.09 -6.75
CA LYS A 359 -2.54 27.11 -7.57
C LYS A 359 -3.97 26.84 -7.11
N ASN A 360 -4.32 27.28 -5.90
CA ASN A 360 -5.59 26.98 -5.28
C ASN A 360 -6.68 27.91 -5.81
N GLU A 361 -7.36 27.48 -6.88
CA GLU A 361 -8.40 28.25 -7.57
C GLU A 361 -9.57 28.63 -6.66
N GLU A 362 -9.99 27.74 -5.75
CA GLU A 362 -11.08 28.02 -4.79
C GLU A 362 -10.71 29.16 -3.84
N LEU A 363 -9.46 29.15 -3.33
CA LEU A 363 -8.96 30.20 -2.46
C LEU A 363 -8.78 31.53 -3.22
N LEU A 364 -8.34 31.47 -4.47
CA LEU A 364 -8.22 32.65 -5.31
C LEU A 364 -9.59 33.28 -5.59
N GLN A 365 -10.62 32.48 -5.88
CA GLN A 365 -12.00 32.94 -6.03
C GLN A 365 -12.53 33.58 -4.74
N GLU A 366 -12.24 32.98 -3.57
CA GLU A 366 -12.61 33.56 -2.28
C GLU A 366 -11.98 34.93 -2.07
N ILE A 367 -10.68 35.07 -2.34
CA ILE A 367 -9.98 36.36 -2.26
C ILE A 367 -10.68 37.41 -3.14
N HIS A 368 -11.03 37.07 -4.37
CA HIS A 368 -11.69 37.99 -5.28
C HIS A 368 -13.11 38.39 -4.84
N GLU A 369 -13.86 37.50 -4.21
CA GLU A 369 -15.14 37.83 -3.60
C GLU A 369 -14.94 38.81 -2.43
N VAL A 370 -14.00 38.53 -1.54
CA VAL A 370 -13.71 39.41 -0.40
C VAL A 370 -13.21 40.78 -0.86
N GLN A 371 -12.31 40.86 -1.83
CA GLN A 371 -11.85 42.12 -2.44
C GLN A 371 -13.02 42.96 -2.97
N ARG A 372 -14.00 42.33 -3.64
CA ARG A 372 -15.20 43.03 -4.12
C ARG A 372 -16.10 43.52 -2.99
N MET A 373 -16.21 42.74 -1.91
CA MET A 373 -17.00 43.13 -0.73
C MET A 373 -16.39 44.30 0.02
N VAL A 374 -15.07 44.30 0.22
CA VAL A 374 -14.38 45.34 1.02
C VAL A 374 -13.95 46.55 0.18
N GLY A 375 -13.85 46.40 -1.14
CA GLY A 375 -13.50 47.48 -2.08
C GLY A 375 -12.00 47.80 -2.15
N PHE A 376 -11.13 46.95 -1.59
CA PHE A 376 -9.68 47.12 -1.62
C PHE A 376 -8.97 45.75 -1.65
N GLY A 377 -7.63 45.75 -1.73
CA GLY A 377 -6.83 44.52 -1.67
C GLY A 377 -6.52 43.90 -3.02
N ASN A 378 -7.19 44.36 -4.09
CA ASN A 378 -6.78 44.09 -5.47
C ASN A 378 -6.02 45.32 -6.00
N PRO A 379 -4.73 45.20 -6.35
CA PRO A 379 -3.91 46.33 -6.78
C PRO A 379 -4.27 46.92 -8.14
N SER A 380 -5.26 46.36 -8.84
CA SER A 380 -5.81 46.91 -10.08
C SER A 380 -6.91 47.95 -9.87
N PHE A 381 -7.30 48.23 -8.62
CA PHE A 381 -8.30 49.24 -8.25
C PHE A 381 -7.68 50.54 -7.75
#